data_AF-V4NKI4-F1
#
_entry.id   AF-V4NKI4-F1
#
_cell.length_a   1.000
_cell.length_b   1.000
_cell.length_c   1.000
_cell.angle_alpha   90.00
_cell.angle_beta   90.00
_cell.angle_gamma   90.00
#
_symmetry.space_group_name_H-M   'P 1'
#
loop_
_entity.id
_entity.type
_entity.pdbx_description
1 polymer ?
#
loop_
_entity_poly.entity_id
_entity_poly.type
_entity_poly.pdbx_seq_one_letter_code
_entity_poly.pdbx_strand_id
1 'polypeptide(L)'
;MGAFDESGPFGRGRYNENMDPEVPITKWRKESQWFEINRDLVDTIVKDTWYYPKFKEFCRPACHVGEHYFPTMLTIEKPVALANRSLTWVDWSRGGPPPGYNCTYNGRNTSMCYLLARKFAPSALEPLFHIAPKIMRF
;
A
#
# COMPACT_ATOMS: atom_id res chain seq x y z
N MET A 1 -4.87 3.05 -3.82
CA MET A 1 -3.57 2.60 -3.27
C MET A 1 -2.65 3.80 -3.08
N GLY A 2 -1.90 3.87 -1.99
CA GLY A 2 -0.77 4.79 -1.84
C GLY A 2 0.45 4.19 -2.53
N ALA A 3 1.26 4.99 -3.22
CA ALA A 3 2.44 4.47 -3.91
C ALA A 3 3.59 5.43 -3.64
N PHE A 4 4.49 5.02 -2.76
CA PHE A 4 5.53 5.90 -2.22
C PHE A 4 6.91 5.47 -2.72
N ASP A 5 7.77 6.45 -2.97
CA ASP A 5 9.18 6.24 -3.25
C ASP A 5 9.97 6.41 -1.94
N GLU A 6 10.35 5.29 -1.32
CA GLU A 6 11.07 5.27 -0.05
C GLU A 6 12.54 4.95 -0.30
N SER A 7 13.45 5.85 0.07
CA SER A 7 14.90 5.67 -0.14
C SER A 7 15.55 4.65 0.82
N GLY A 8 14.86 4.26 1.89
CA GLY A 8 15.38 3.40 2.95
C GLY A 8 15.62 1.93 2.54
N PRO A 9 16.17 1.12 3.47
CA PRO A 9 16.49 -0.29 3.23
C PRO A 9 15.26 -1.14 2.93
N PHE A 10 14.07 -0.71 3.35
CA PHE A 10 12.80 -1.40 3.10
C PHE A 10 12.06 -0.88 1.85
N GLY A 11 12.60 0.13 1.17
CA GLY A 11 12.08 0.71 -0.06
C GLY A 11 13.00 0.40 -1.24
N ARG A 12 13.75 1.39 -1.71
CA ARG A 12 14.75 1.24 -2.78
C ARG A 12 15.85 0.23 -2.44
N GLY A 13 16.19 0.03 -1.16
CA GLY A 13 17.16 -0.99 -0.76
C GLY A 13 16.76 -2.43 -1.09
N ARG A 14 15.48 -2.68 -1.44
CA ARG A 14 14.97 -3.97 -1.90
C ARG A 14 14.92 -4.13 -3.41
N TYR A 15 15.27 -3.10 -4.17
CA TYR A 15 15.28 -3.12 -5.62
C TYR A 15 16.43 -4.00 -6.14
N ASN A 16 16.19 -4.68 -7.26
CA ASN A 16 17.20 -5.46 -7.96
C ASN A 16 17.45 -4.85 -9.34
N GLU A 17 18.70 -4.53 -9.66
CA GLU A 17 19.07 -3.85 -10.92
C GLU A 17 18.69 -4.65 -12.18
N ASN A 18 18.59 -5.98 -12.09
CA ASN A 18 18.14 -6.83 -13.21
C ASN A 18 16.65 -6.67 -13.56
N MET A 19 15.90 -5.88 -12.78
CA MET A 19 14.53 -5.49 -13.12
C MET A 19 14.48 -4.37 -14.16
N ASP A 20 15.59 -3.65 -14.37
CA ASP A 20 15.74 -2.65 -15.44
C ASP A 20 15.89 -3.37 -16.80
N PRO A 21 15.36 -2.82 -17.92
CA PRO A 21 14.65 -1.54 -18.05
C PRO A 21 13.13 -1.64 -17.85
N GLU A 22 12.56 -2.84 -17.72
CA GLU A 22 11.11 -3.00 -17.67
C GLU A 22 10.49 -2.39 -16.40
N VAL A 23 11.20 -2.47 -15.27
CA VAL A 23 10.82 -1.83 -14.03
C VAL A 23 11.97 -0.92 -13.57
N PRO A 24 12.03 0.33 -14.02
CA PRO A 24 13.10 1.24 -13.62
C PRO A 24 13.04 1.56 -12.14
N ILE A 25 14.20 1.73 -11.49
CA ILE A 25 14.27 2.13 -10.07
C ILE A 25 13.52 3.44 -9.79
N THR A 26 13.44 4.34 -10.77
CA THR A 26 12.70 5.62 -10.65
C THR A 26 11.19 5.42 -10.53
N LYS A 27 10.68 4.26 -10.95
CA LYS A 27 9.27 3.84 -10.86
C LYS A 27 9.04 2.81 -9.76
N TRP A 28 10.08 2.32 -9.10
CA TRP A 28 9.96 1.43 -7.95
C TRP A 28 9.17 2.09 -6.82
N ARG A 29 8.06 1.49 -6.41
CA ARG A 29 7.21 1.99 -5.34
C ARG A 29 7.01 0.94 -4.25
N LYS A 30 6.71 1.44 -3.07
CA LYS A 30 6.35 0.66 -1.89
C LYS A 30 4.97 1.07 -1.41
N GLU A 31 4.23 0.09 -0.90
CA GLU A 31 3.01 0.31 -0.13
C GLU A 31 2.74 -0.80 0.91
N SER A 32 1.79 -0.56 1.81
CA SER A 32 1.12 -1.60 2.60
C SER A 32 0.55 -2.74 1.74
N GLN A 33 0.64 -3.97 2.24
CA GLN A 33 -0.04 -5.14 1.67
C GLN A 33 -1.59 -5.04 1.72
N TRP A 34 -2.13 -4.08 2.46
CA TRP A 34 -3.57 -3.89 2.63
C TRP A 34 -4.00 -2.63 1.90
N PHE A 35 -4.79 -2.83 0.85
CA PHE A 35 -5.22 -1.77 -0.05
C PHE A 35 -6.61 -2.03 -0.60
N GLU A 36 -7.21 -0.96 -1.12
CA GLU A 36 -8.45 -1.01 -1.90
C GLU A 36 -8.10 -0.81 -3.37
N ILE A 37 -8.81 -1.52 -4.24
CA ILE A 37 -8.62 -1.47 -5.69
C ILE A 37 -9.96 -1.56 -6.43
N ASN A 38 -10.11 -0.76 -7.48
CA ASN A 38 -11.25 -0.83 -8.40
C ASN A 38 -11.09 -2.05 -9.35
N ARG A 39 -12.20 -2.71 -9.68
CA ARG A 39 -12.31 -3.79 -10.66
C ARG A 39 -11.58 -3.53 -11.98
N ASP A 40 -11.59 -2.31 -12.50
CA ASP A 40 -10.91 -1.97 -13.76
C ASP A 40 -9.38 -2.10 -13.64
N LEU A 41 -8.83 -1.77 -12.47
CA LEU A 41 -7.40 -1.95 -12.18
C LEU A 41 -7.07 -3.43 -11.91
N VAL A 42 -8.02 -4.19 -11.34
CA VAL A 42 -7.86 -5.64 -11.16
C VAL A 42 -7.73 -6.35 -12.51
N ASP A 43 -8.52 -5.98 -13.51
CA ASP A 43 -8.40 -6.52 -14.87
C ASP A 43 -7.00 -6.28 -15.47
N THR A 44 -6.44 -5.08 -15.25
CA THR A 44 -5.07 -4.74 -15.67
C THR A 44 -4.03 -5.65 -14.98
N ILE A 45 -4.20 -5.91 -13.68
CA ILE A 45 -3.29 -6.76 -12.90
C ILE A 45 -3.34 -8.22 -13.35
N VAL A 46 -4.53 -8.78 -13.53
CA VAL A 46 -4.70 -10.21 -13.88
C VAL A 46 -4.16 -10.50 -15.28
N LYS A 47 -4.21 -9.50 -16.17
CA LYS A 47 -3.67 -9.58 -17.54
C LYS A 47 -2.17 -9.33 -17.64
N ASP A 48 -1.49 -8.97 -16.54
CA ASP A 48 -0.06 -8.66 -16.59
C ASP A 48 0.78 -9.92 -16.93
N THR A 49 1.49 -9.83 -18.05
CA THR A 49 2.44 -10.85 -18.51
C THR A 49 3.86 -10.31 -18.63
N TRP A 50 4.12 -9.05 -18.26
CA TRP A 50 5.39 -8.37 -18.51
C TRP A 50 6.12 -7.99 -17.21
N TYR A 51 5.41 -7.38 -16.25
CA TYR A 51 6.04 -6.91 -15.01
C TYR A 51 6.15 -8.03 -13.98
N TYR A 52 5.06 -8.75 -13.71
CA TYR A 52 5.05 -9.82 -12.71
C TYR A 52 6.14 -10.89 -12.91
N PRO A 53 6.47 -11.34 -14.14
CA PRO A 53 7.61 -12.26 -14.34
C PRO A 53 8.94 -11.71 -13.80
N LYS A 54 9.25 -10.43 -13.99
CA LYS A 54 10.46 -9.79 -13.43
C LYS A 54 10.44 -9.79 -11.90
N PHE A 55 9.29 -9.48 -11.31
CA PHE A 55 9.11 -9.58 -9.86
C PHE A 55 9.28 -11.02 -9.37
N LYS A 56 8.67 -11.99 -10.04
CA LYS A 56 8.79 -13.41 -9.69
C LYS A 56 10.24 -13.90 -9.75
N GLU A 57 11.02 -13.41 -10.71
CA GLU A 57 12.41 -13.81 -10.90
C GLU A 57 13.36 -13.11 -9.92
N PHE A 58 13.28 -11.79 -9.81
CA PHE A 58 14.28 -10.94 -9.16
C PHE A 58 13.89 -10.43 -7.78
N CYS A 59 12.60 -10.42 -7.41
CA CYS A 59 12.12 -10.07 -6.05
C CYS A 59 12.17 -11.30 -5.14
N ARG A 60 13.38 -11.70 -4.74
CA ARG A 60 13.67 -12.85 -3.85
C ARG A 60 13.59 -12.42 -2.37
N PRO A 61 13.41 -13.33 -1.40
CA PRO A 61 12.39 -13.19 -0.33
C PRO A 61 12.45 -11.93 0.54
N ALA A 62 13.61 -11.32 0.76
CA ALA A 62 13.75 -10.05 1.48
C ALA A 62 13.11 -8.84 0.78
N CYS A 63 12.68 -8.99 -0.49
CA CYS A 63 12.04 -7.95 -1.27
C CYS A 63 10.56 -7.72 -0.91
N HIS A 64 9.83 -8.71 -0.37
CA HIS A 64 8.39 -8.61 -0.06
C HIS A 64 7.53 -8.16 -1.26
N VAL A 65 7.38 -9.03 -2.27
CA VAL A 65 6.69 -8.73 -3.53
C VAL A 65 5.31 -8.06 -3.38
N GLY A 66 4.52 -8.44 -2.37
CA GLY A 66 3.19 -7.87 -2.13
C GLY A 66 3.20 -6.39 -1.71
N GLU A 67 4.34 -5.88 -1.25
CA GLU A 67 4.53 -4.46 -0.90
C GLU A 67 5.04 -3.63 -2.09
N HIS A 68 5.50 -4.27 -3.17
CA HIS A 68 6.20 -3.57 -4.27
C HIS A 68 5.62 -3.79 -5.66
N TYR A 69 5.15 -4.99 -5.99
CA TYR A 69 4.67 -5.32 -7.34
C TYR A 69 3.50 -4.44 -7.78
N PHE A 70 2.36 -4.53 -7.07
CA PHE A 70 1.16 -3.78 -7.41
C PHE A 70 1.38 -2.25 -7.44
N PRO A 71 1.98 -1.60 -6.43
CA PRO A 71 2.17 -0.15 -6.47
C PRO A 71 3.14 0.27 -7.57
N THR A 72 4.15 -0.53 -7.89
CA THR A 72 5.11 -0.22 -8.96
C THR A 72 4.47 -0.35 -10.34
N MET A 73 3.85 -1.51 -10.64
CA MET A 73 3.21 -1.76 -11.93
C MET A 73 2.10 -0.74 -12.21
N LEU A 74 1.24 -0.44 -11.21
CA LEU A 74 0.18 0.54 -11.40
C LEU A 74 0.70 1.99 -11.49
N THR A 75 1.87 2.31 -10.93
CA THR A 75 2.53 3.60 -11.12
C THR A 75 3.07 3.77 -12.55
N ILE A 76 3.42 2.66 -13.21
CA ILE A 76 3.84 2.65 -14.60
C ILE A 76 2.61 2.74 -15.52
N GLU A 77 1.62 1.87 -15.32
CA GLU A 77 0.49 1.68 -16.24
C GLU A 77 -0.67 2.67 -16.04
N LYS A 78 -1.03 2.96 -14.78
CA LYS A 78 -2.26 3.71 -14.42
C LYS A 78 -2.00 4.78 -13.33
N PRO A 79 -0.99 5.66 -13.46
CA PRO A 79 -0.59 6.58 -12.38
C PRO A 79 -1.71 7.52 -11.92
N VAL A 80 -2.57 7.97 -12.84
CA VAL A 80 -3.69 8.90 -12.54
C VAL A 80 -4.79 8.22 -11.71
N ALA A 81 -4.88 6.89 -11.74
CA ALA A 81 -5.87 6.14 -10.97
C ALA A 81 -5.42 5.88 -9.51
N LEU A 82 -4.20 6.28 -9.14
CA LEU A 82 -3.69 6.08 -7.79
C LEU A 82 -4.21 7.16 -6.85
N ALA A 83 -4.85 6.72 -5.77
CA ALA A 83 -5.41 7.60 -4.74
C ALA A 83 -4.35 8.31 -3.87
N ASN A 84 -3.09 7.86 -3.90
CA ASN A 84 -1.99 8.42 -3.09
C ASN A 84 -2.30 8.51 -1.58
N ARG A 85 -3.11 7.57 -1.09
CA ARG A 85 -3.47 7.40 0.33
C ARG A 85 -3.49 5.93 0.71
N SER A 86 -3.20 5.65 1.98
CA SER A 86 -3.32 4.31 2.54
C SER A 86 -4.77 4.03 3.00
N LEU A 87 -5.16 2.75 3.02
CA LEU A 87 -6.48 2.32 3.48
C LEU A 87 -6.54 2.14 5.01
N THR A 88 -5.43 1.66 5.59
CA THR A 88 -5.40 1.16 6.96
C THR A 88 -4.55 2.02 7.88
N TRP A 89 -5.03 2.32 9.09
CA TRP A 89 -4.19 2.82 10.17
C TRP A 89 -3.48 1.65 10.86
N VAL A 90 -2.18 1.82 11.11
CA VAL A 90 -1.36 0.85 11.83
C VAL A 90 -0.49 1.62 12.81
N ASP A 91 -0.46 1.17 14.07
CA ASP A 91 0.51 1.69 15.02
C ASP A 91 1.91 1.15 14.72
N TRP A 92 2.80 2.05 14.32
CA TRP A 92 4.22 1.81 14.09
C TRP A 92 5.10 2.42 15.19
N SER A 93 4.55 2.79 16.36
CA SER A 93 5.29 3.32 17.51
C SER A 93 6.46 2.43 17.96
N ARG A 94 6.44 1.15 17.59
CA ARG A 94 7.49 0.15 17.86
C ARG A 94 8.40 -0.12 16.65
N GLY A 95 8.39 0.76 15.65
CA GLY A 95 9.18 0.70 14.40
C GLY A 95 8.31 0.52 13.16
N GLY A 96 8.53 1.37 12.13
CA GLY A 96 7.85 1.34 10.82
C GLY A 96 7.71 2.73 10.18
N PRO A 97 7.29 2.85 8.91
CA PRO A 97 7.11 4.14 8.24
C PRO A 97 5.95 4.93 8.86
N PRO A 98 6.05 6.26 9.01
CA PRO A 98 4.98 7.07 9.55
C PRO A 98 3.76 7.12 8.61
N PRO A 99 2.54 7.37 9.14
CA PRO A 99 1.36 7.53 8.32
C PRO A 99 1.44 8.81 7.46
N GLY A 100 1.00 8.74 6.20
CA GLY A 100 0.83 9.91 5.35
C GLY A 100 -0.36 10.78 5.79
N TYR A 101 -0.19 12.11 5.77
CA TYR A 101 -1.08 13.09 6.42
C TYR A 101 -2.19 13.66 5.52
N ASN A 102 -2.18 13.39 4.21
CA ASN A 102 -3.15 13.96 3.27
C ASN A 102 -4.40 13.08 3.15
N CYS A 103 -5.46 13.48 3.84
CA CYS A 103 -6.71 12.71 3.96
C CYS A 103 -7.75 13.21 2.95
N THR A 104 -7.72 12.61 1.75
CA THR A 104 -8.72 12.85 0.70
C THR A 104 -9.54 11.59 0.44
N TYR A 105 -10.86 11.73 0.34
CA TYR A 105 -11.75 10.64 -0.01
C TYR A 105 -12.68 11.10 -1.13
N ASN A 106 -12.74 10.36 -2.24
CA ASN A 106 -13.48 10.73 -3.46
C ASN A 106 -13.19 12.16 -3.93
N GLY A 107 -11.91 12.58 -3.89
CA GLY A 107 -11.48 13.92 -4.32
C GLY A 107 -11.83 15.06 -3.37
N ARG A 108 -12.39 14.78 -2.18
CA ARG A 108 -12.70 15.78 -1.15
C ARG A 108 -11.82 15.58 0.08
N ASN A 109 -11.36 16.69 0.68
CA ASN A 109 -10.72 16.63 1.99
C ASN A 109 -11.71 16.09 3.02
N THR A 110 -11.23 15.19 3.87
CA THR A 110 -12.03 14.56 4.92
C THR A 110 -11.20 14.45 6.21
N SER A 111 -11.88 14.41 7.36
CA SER A 111 -11.23 14.03 8.63
C SER A 111 -10.96 12.52 8.73
N MET A 112 -11.55 11.72 7.83
CA MET A 112 -11.38 10.26 7.80
C MET A 112 -10.19 9.86 6.92
N CYS A 113 -9.02 9.70 7.54
CA CYS A 113 -7.77 9.34 6.86
C CYS A 113 -7.67 7.84 6.52
N TYR A 114 -8.32 6.99 7.30
CA TYR A 114 -8.26 5.53 7.18
C TYR A 114 -9.65 4.95 7.33
N LEU A 115 -9.92 3.85 6.62
CA LEU A 115 -11.20 3.14 6.70
C LEU A 115 -11.14 1.93 7.63
N LEU A 116 -9.95 1.36 7.80
CA LEU A 116 -9.72 0.17 8.62
C LEU A 116 -8.52 0.40 9.55
N ALA A 117 -8.46 -0.34 10.64
CA ALA A 117 -7.29 -0.40 11.50
C ALA A 117 -6.90 -1.87 11.70
N ARG A 118 -5.62 -2.15 11.97
CA ARG A 118 -5.15 -3.52 12.19
C ARG A 118 -4.04 -3.61 13.25
N LYS A 119 -3.85 -4.87 13.67
CA LYS A 119 -3.07 -5.36 14.81
C LYS A 119 -3.73 -5.03 16.15
N PHE A 120 -4.94 -5.54 16.35
CA PHE A 120 -5.60 -5.53 17.66
C PHE A 120 -5.14 -6.73 18.49
N ALA A 121 -4.78 -6.48 19.75
CA ALA A 121 -4.54 -7.55 20.72
C ALA A 121 -5.86 -8.26 21.09
N PRO A 122 -5.85 -9.52 21.54
CA PRO A 122 -7.06 -10.21 21.99
C PRO A 122 -7.85 -9.43 23.06
N SER A 123 -7.15 -8.69 23.93
CA SER A 123 -7.75 -7.84 24.96
C SER A 123 -8.40 -6.56 24.45
N ALA A 124 -8.28 -6.22 23.15
CA ALA A 124 -8.82 -4.98 22.60
C ALA A 124 -10.34 -5.02 22.36
N LEU A 125 -10.94 -6.22 22.30
CA LEU A 125 -12.32 -6.39 21.85
C LEU A 125 -13.35 -5.75 22.80
N GLU A 126 -13.21 -5.98 24.10
CA GLU A 126 -14.14 -5.46 25.10
C GLU A 126 -14.12 -3.92 25.20
N PRO A 127 -12.95 -3.25 25.25
CA PRO A 127 -12.89 -1.79 25.11
C PRO A 127 -13.50 -1.28 23.80
N LEU A 128 -13.29 -1.96 22.68
CA LEU A 128 -13.86 -1.57 21.38
C LEU A 128 -15.40 -1.62 21.41
N PHE A 129 -16.01 -2.64 22.01
CA PHE A 129 -17.47 -2.70 22.15
C PHE A 129 -18.02 -1.56 23.02
N HIS A 130 -17.28 -1.11 24.04
CA HIS A 130 -17.71 0.02 24.87
C HIS A 130 -17.63 1.37 24.13
N ILE A 131 -16.70 1.49 23.18
CA ILE A 131 -16.45 2.74 22.45
C ILE A 131 -17.28 2.82 21.15
N ALA A 132 -17.52 1.69 20.48
CA ALA A 132 -18.15 1.66 19.16
C ALA A 132 -19.49 2.41 19.06
N PRO A 133 -20.45 2.27 20.00
CA PRO A 133 -21.72 3.00 19.93
C PRO A 133 -21.53 4.52 19.98
N LYS A 134 -20.57 5.00 20.79
CA LYS A 134 -20.27 6.43 20.96
C LYS A 134 -19.71 7.06 19.68
N ILE A 135 -18.86 6.31 18.96
CA ILE A 135 -18.21 6.80 17.74
C ILE A 135 -19.13 6.65 16.53
N MET A 136 -19.76 5.49 16.39
CA MET A 136 -20.56 5.13 15.21
C MET A 136 -22.00 5.65 15.26
N ARG A 137 -22.43 6.19 16.41
CA ARG A 137 -23.74 6.84 16.62
C ARG A 137 -24.94 5.93 16.29
N PHE A 138 -24.89 4.67 16.73
CA PHE A 138 -26.02 3.74 16.70
C PHE A 138 -26.56 3.49 18.10
#